data_AF-Q6LXV2-F1
#
_entry.id   AF-Q6LXV2-F1
#
_cell.length_a   1.000
_cell.length_b   1.000
_cell.length_c   1.000
_cell.angle_alpha   90.00
_cell.angle_beta   90.00
_cell.angle_gamma   90.00
#
_symmetry.space_group_name_H-M   'P 1'
#
loop_
_entity.id
_entity.type
_entity.pdbx_description
1 polymer ?
#
loop_
_entity_poly.entity_id
_entity_poly.type
_entity_poly.pdbx_seq_one_letter_code
_entity_poly.pdbx_strand_id
1 'polypeptide(L)'
;MPEHILSGIKAVVAINMRKEGKLQREIAEFLEMDRSIISHYLHGRYPSDKVMRVSEEIISLPKEHGIPLITSLGDNKQITKKLIERIYNITISIDMEKCIACGKCLECEYGAISVYSEDIGISIDREKCILCCKCVSECPVGALKIVK
;
A
#
# COMPACT_ATOMS: atom_id res chain seq x y z
N MET A 1 -0.63 22.17 10.67
CA MET A 1 -0.85 20.74 10.36
C MET A 1 0.33 19.98 10.92
N PRO A 2 0.12 18.88 11.67
CA PRO A 2 1.23 18.14 12.27
C PRO A 2 2.09 17.47 11.18
N GLU A 3 3.42 17.58 11.30
CA GLU A 3 4.37 16.98 10.36
C GLU A 3 4.45 15.47 10.56
N HIS A 4 3.94 14.71 9.59
CA HIS A 4 4.01 13.25 9.60
C HIS A 4 4.64 12.73 8.31
N ILE A 5 5.41 11.63 8.41
CA ILE A 5 6.01 10.95 7.24
C ILE A 5 4.94 10.55 6.23
N LEU A 6 3.76 10.11 6.70
CA LEU A 6 2.63 9.81 5.81
C LEU A 6 2.20 11.03 4.97
N SER A 7 2.28 12.24 5.51
CA SER A 7 1.99 13.46 4.73
C SER A 7 3.02 13.67 3.63
N GLY A 8 4.29 13.34 3.86
CA GLY A 8 5.34 13.39 2.84
C GLY A 8 5.14 12.35 1.75
N ILE A 9 4.78 11.11 2.12
CA ILE A 9 4.43 10.06 1.15
C ILE A 9 3.25 10.51 0.27
N LYS A 10 2.20 11.05 0.89
CA LYS A 10 1.05 11.60 0.16
C LYS A 10 1.44 12.78 -0.74
N ALA A 11 2.37 13.63 -0.30
CA ALA A 11 2.89 14.73 -1.10
C ALA A 11 3.69 14.24 -2.32
N VAL A 12 4.57 13.22 -2.18
CA VAL A 12 5.26 12.58 -3.32
C VAL A 12 4.23 12.11 -4.34
N VAL A 13 3.22 11.37 -3.86
CA VAL A 13 2.17 10.83 -4.72
C VAL A 13 1.37 11.94 -5.41
N ALA A 14 0.99 12.99 -4.69
CA ALA A 14 0.29 14.15 -5.26
C ALA A 14 1.10 14.85 -6.36
N ILE A 15 2.41 15.05 -6.13
CA ILE A 15 3.31 15.66 -7.11
C ILE A 15 3.42 14.78 -8.36
N ASN A 16 3.58 13.47 -8.20
CA ASN A 16 3.65 12.54 -9.32
C ASN A 16 2.34 12.51 -10.12
N MET A 17 1.19 12.45 -9.44
CA MET A 17 -0.13 12.56 -10.08
C MET A 17 -0.27 13.86 -10.87
N ARG A 18 0.22 14.97 -10.33
CA ARG A 18 0.18 16.27 -11.01
C ARG A 18 1.04 16.27 -12.28
N LYS A 19 2.22 15.65 -12.23
CA LYS A 19 3.10 15.47 -13.40
C LYS A 19 2.46 14.61 -14.49
N GLU A 20 1.62 13.65 -14.11
CA GLU A 20 0.81 12.84 -15.04
C GLU A 20 -0.42 13.59 -15.59
N GLY A 21 -0.59 14.87 -15.28
CA GLY A 21 -1.67 15.71 -15.81
C GLY A 21 -2.94 15.72 -14.97
N LYS A 22 -2.97 15.08 -13.80
CA LYS A 22 -4.15 15.09 -12.92
C LYS A 22 -4.46 16.49 -12.39
N LEU A 23 -5.75 16.80 -12.30
CA LEU A 23 -6.26 18.01 -11.70
C LEU A 23 -6.19 17.92 -10.18
N GLN A 24 -6.02 19.07 -9.51
CA GLN A 24 -5.98 19.14 -8.05
C GLN A 24 -7.21 18.49 -7.38
N ARG A 25 -8.39 18.57 -8.01
CA ARG A 25 -9.62 17.90 -7.53
C ARG A 25 -9.50 16.38 -7.53
N GLU A 26 -8.91 15.80 -8.59
CA GLU A 26 -8.75 14.35 -8.72
C GLU A 26 -7.74 13.82 -7.71
N ILE A 27 -6.67 14.59 -7.45
CA ILE A 27 -5.65 14.25 -6.46
C ILE A 27 -6.25 14.28 -5.04
N ALA A 28 -7.06 15.31 -4.74
CA ALA A 28 -7.77 15.44 -3.46
C ALA A 28 -8.73 14.28 -3.21
N GLU A 29 -9.52 13.90 -4.22
CA GLU A 29 -10.43 12.75 -4.17
C GLU A 29 -9.67 11.43 -3.98
N PHE A 30 -8.56 11.24 -4.71
CA PHE A 30 -7.75 10.02 -4.59
C PHE A 30 -7.14 9.85 -3.20
N LEU A 31 -6.53 10.91 -2.66
CA LEU A 31 -5.87 10.90 -1.36
C LEU A 31 -6.83 11.07 -0.18
N GLU A 32 -8.12 11.29 -0.43
CA GLU A 32 -9.15 11.57 0.58
C GLU A 32 -8.74 12.77 1.46
N MET A 33 -8.34 13.88 0.83
CA MET A 33 -7.85 15.08 1.50
C MET A 33 -8.50 16.34 0.95
N ASP A 34 -8.51 17.40 1.75
CA ASP A 34 -8.94 18.72 1.30
C ASP A 34 -8.03 19.28 0.19
N ARG A 35 -8.64 19.96 -0.77
CA ARG A 35 -7.93 20.61 -1.88
C ARG A 35 -6.89 21.64 -1.39
N SER A 36 -7.15 22.28 -0.24
CA SER A 36 -6.19 23.19 0.39
C SER A 36 -4.88 22.49 0.72
N ILE A 37 -4.93 21.29 1.29
CA ILE A 37 -3.75 20.48 1.63
C ILE A 37 -2.98 20.09 0.37
N ILE A 38 -3.70 19.65 -0.67
CA ILE A 38 -3.07 19.34 -1.96
C ILE A 38 -2.38 20.58 -2.55
N SER A 39 -2.97 21.77 -2.40
CA SER A 39 -2.32 23.02 -2.82
C SER A 39 -0.97 23.21 -2.11
N HIS A 40 -0.92 22.97 -0.80
CA HIS A 40 0.33 23.06 -0.03
C HIS A 40 1.38 22.06 -0.52
N TYR A 41 0.98 20.81 -0.82
CA TYR A 41 1.87 19.79 -1.39
C TYR A 41 2.45 20.23 -2.74
N LEU A 42 1.59 20.66 -3.66
CA LEU A 42 2.00 21.00 -5.02
C LEU A 42 2.86 22.28 -5.10
N HIS A 43 2.70 23.19 -4.15
CA HIS A 43 3.50 24.41 -4.06
C HIS A 43 4.70 24.29 -3.13
N GLY A 44 5.01 23.10 -2.60
CA GLY A 44 6.17 22.86 -1.73
C GLY A 44 6.14 23.65 -0.42
N ARG A 45 4.95 24.02 0.07
CA ARG A 45 4.80 24.76 1.34
C ARG A 45 4.80 23.84 2.55
N TYR A 46 4.45 22.59 2.33
CA TYR A 46 4.34 21.53 3.32
C TYR A 46 4.32 20.19 2.57
N PRO A 47 4.87 19.10 3.13
CA PRO A 47 5.66 19.01 4.36
C PRO A 47 7.03 19.67 4.27
N SER A 48 7.79 19.72 5.37
CA SER A 48 9.18 20.18 5.33
C SER A 48 10.07 19.31 4.44
N ASP A 49 11.16 19.90 3.95
CA ASP A 49 12.17 19.20 3.13
C ASP A 49 12.72 17.93 3.81
N LYS A 50 12.83 17.93 5.14
CA LYS A 50 13.30 16.76 5.91
C LYS A 50 12.31 15.60 5.79
N VAL A 51 11.02 15.88 5.99
CA VAL A 51 9.94 14.89 5.84
C VAL A 51 9.86 14.40 4.39
N MET A 52 10.05 15.32 3.44
CA MET A 52 10.05 15.03 2.01
C MET A 52 11.12 14.00 1.64
N ARG A 53 12.38 14.24 2.04
CA ARG A 53 13.52 13.35 1.77
C ARG A 53 13.29 11.95 2.32
N VAL A 54 12.89 11.84 3.59
CA VAL A 54 12.64 10.54 4.23
C VAL A 54 11.51 9.79 3.51
N SER A 55 10.47 10.50 3.06
CA SER A 55 9.35 9.90 2.34
C SER A 55 9.76 9.38 0.97
N GLU A 56 10.59 10.13 0.25
CA GLU A 56 11.16 9.71 -1.04
C GLU A 56 12.03 8.46 -0.89
N GLU A 57 12.87 8.40 0.15
CA GLU A 57 13.67 7.22 0.48
C GLU A 57 12.78 6.01 0.74
N ILE A 58 11.74 6.13 1.58
CA ILE A 58 10.79 5.04 1.89
C ILE A 58 10.11 4.51 0.62
N ILE A 59 9.70 5.40 -0.28
CA ILE A 59 9.04 5.04 -1.54
C ILE A 59 10.00 4.35 -2.50
N SER A 60 11.30 4.66 -2.43
CA SER A 60 12.34 4.06 -3.26
C SER A 60 12.83 2.70 -2.75
N LEU A 61 12.46 2.30 -1.54
CA LEU A 61 12.88 1.02 -0.96
C LEU A 61 12.34 -0.16 -1.79
N PRO A 62 13.04 -1.32 -1.76
CA PRO A 62 12.47 -2.55 -2.26
C PRO A 62 11.11 -2.83 -1.61
N LYS A 63 10.15 -3.33 -2.40
CA LYS A 63 8.75 -3.57 -1.99
C LYS A 63 8.65 -4.40 -0.71
N GLU A 64 9.60 -5.31 -0.48
CA GLU A 64 9.69 -6.15 0.71
C GLU A 64 9.87 -5.36 2.01
N HIS A 65 10.52 -4.18 1.94
CA HIS A 65 10.77 -3.29 3.08
C HIS A 65 9.84 -2.08 3.09
N GLY A 66 9.57 -1.51 1.92
CA GLY A 66 8.76 -0.30 1.81
C GLY A 66 7.27 -0.50 2.12
N ILE A 67 6.69 -1.65 1.74
CA ILE A 67 5.28 -1.95 2.01
C ILE A 67 4.99 -2.06 3.51
N PRO A 68 5.76 -2.83 4.31
CA PRO A 68 5.59 -2.84 5.76
C PRO A 68 5.67 -1.45 6.38
N LEU A 69 6.66 -0.63 5.99
CA LEU A 69 6.81 0.72 6.51
C LEU A 69 5.61 1.61 6.19
N ILE A 70 5.16 1.64 4.93
CA ILE A 70 3.98 2.43 4.54
C ILE A 70 2.73 1.95 5.28
N THR A 71 2.60 0.63 5.49
CA THR A 71 1.48 0.05 6.24
C THR A 71 1.52 0.48 7.71
N SER A 72 2.69 0.46 8.35
CA SER A 72 2.86 0.91 9.75
C SER A 72 2.66 2.41 9.94
N LEU A 73 2.90 3.21 8.90
CA LEU A 73 2.68 4.65 8.92
C LEU A 73 1.23 5.05 8.61
N GLY A 74 0.42 4.13 8.08
CA GLY A 74 -0.92 4.41 7.57
C GLY A 74 -2.01 4.27 8.63
N ASP A 75 -2.74 5.35 8.89
CA ASP A 75 -3.89 5.32 9.84
C ASP A 75 -5.19 4.82 9.18
N ASN A 76 -5.30 4.95 7.85
CA ASN A 76 -6.48 4.56 7.07
C ASN A 76 -6.13 3.45 6.09
N LYS A 77 -6.81 2.31 6.24
CA LYS A 77 -6.65 1.08 5.46
C LYS A 77 -6.85 1.31 3.95
N GLN A 78 -7.86 2.09 3.57
CA GLN A 78 -8.23 2.32 2.17
C GLN A 78 -7.18 3.18 1.45
N ILE A 79 -6.73 4.26 2.10
CA ILE A 79 -5.70 5.13 1.54
C ILE A 79 -4.37 4.38 1.44
N THR A 80 -4.02 3.60 2.45
CA THR A 80 -2.78 2.81 2.48
C THR A 80 -2.71 1.85 1.30
N LYS A 81 -3.80 1.12 1.01
CA LYS A 81 -3.91 0.27 -0.18
C LYS A 81 -3.65 1.04 -1.47
N LYS A 82 -4.36 2.16 -1.68
CA LYS A 82 -4.20 3.01 -2.87
C LYS A 82 -2.77 3.52 -3.04
N LEU A 83 -2.10 3.88 -1.95
CA LEU A 83 -0.71 4.32 -1.96
C LEU A 83 0.23 3.17 -2.39
N ILE A 84 0.09 1.99 -1.79
CA ILE A 84 0.91 0.81 -2.11
C ILE A 84 0.71 0.39 -3.58
N GLU A 85 -0.54 0.33 -4.04
CA GLU A 85 -0.87 0.01 -5.44
C GLU A 85 -0.19 0.97 -6.41
N ARG A 86 -0.24 2.28 -6.11
CA ARG A 86 0.33 3.29 -6.99
C ARG A 86 1.86 3.33 -6.97
N ILE A 87 2.47 3.09 -5.80
CA ILE A 87 3.92 3.15 -5.63
C ILE A 87 4.60 1.91 -6.19
N TYR A 88 4.11 0.72 -5.85
CA TYR A 88 4.77 -0.54 -6.18
C TYR A 88 4.12 -1.32 -7.33
N ASN A 89 2.85 -1.04 -7.66
CA ASN A 89 2.06 -1.76 -8.67
C ASN A 89 2.17 -3.28 -8.51
N ILE A 90 1.69 -3.80 -7.38
CA ILE A 90 1.84 -5.20 -7.01
C ILE A 90 0.49 -5.91 -6.87
N THR A 91 0.53 -7.23 -7.03
CA THR A 91 -0.54 -8.14 -6.61
C THR A 91 0.06 -9.34 -5.87
N ILE A 92 -0.78 -10.12 -5.20
CA ILE A 92 -0.36 -11.33 -4.50
C ILE A 92 -0.83 -12.54 -5.32
N SER A 93 0.12 -13.39 -5.73
CA SER A 93 -0.17 -14.67 -6.38
C SER A 93 -0.05 -15.81 -5.39
N ILE A 94 -0.83 -16.87 -5.60
CA ILE A 94 -0.79 -18.10 -4.81
C ILE A 94 -0.31 -19.24 -5.70
N ASP A 95 0.71 -19.95 -5.24
CA ASP A 95 1.26 -21.17 -5.82
C ASP A 95 0.70 -22.37 -5.04
N MET A 96 -0.36 -22.98 -5.57
CA MET A 96 -1.06 -24.08 -4.89
C MET A 96 -0.22 -25.37 -4.85
N GLU A 97 0.75 -25.56 -5.74
CA GLU A 97 1.64 -26.74 -5.71
C GLU A 97 2.58 -26.71 -4.50
N LYS A 98 2.93 -25.51 -4.01
CA LYS A 98 3.73 -25.34 -2.80
C LYS A 98 2.92 -25.28 -1.52
N CYS A 99 1.60 -25.06 -1.63
CA CYS A 99 0.76 -24.83 -0.46
C CYS A 99 0.63 -26.12 0.38
N ILE A 100 1.00 -26.03 1.66
CA ILE A 100 0.89 -27.15 2.62
C ILE A 100 -0.34 -27.03 3.54
N ALA A 101 -1.30 -26.15 3.20
CA ALA A 101 -2.53 -25.92 3.96
C ALA A 101 -2.32 -25.62 5.47
N CYS A 102 -1.23 -24.93 5.85
CA CYS A 102 -0.92 -24.65 7.26
C CYS A 102 -1.84 -23.60 7.94
N GLY A 103 -2.67 -22.90 7.19
CA GLY A 103 -3.65 -21.94 7.72
C GLY A 103 -3.11 -20.57 8.14
N LYS A 104 -1.79 -20.34 8.26
CA LYS A 104 -1.23 -19.06 8.74
C LYS A 104 -1.73 -17.82 7.99
N CYS A 105 -1.80 -17.89 6.66
CA CYS A 105 -2.31 -16.77 5.84
C CYS A 105 -3.77 -16.41 6.11
N LEU A 106 -4.55 -17.30 6.74
CA LEU A 106 -5.94 -17.04 7.12
C LEU A 106 -6.06 -16.08 8.31
N GLU A 107 -4.97 -15.84 9.05
CA GLU A 107 -4.89 -14.83 10.12
C GLU A 107 -4.84 -13.38 9.59
N CYS A 108 -5.25 -13.17 8.33
CA CYS A 108 -5.35 -11.85 7.73
C CYS A 108 -6.33 -10.98 8.52
N GLU A 109 -5.83 -9.95 9.21
CA GLU A 109 -6.60 -8.99 10.00
C GLU A 109 -7.67 -8.22 9.20
N TYR A 110 -7.59 -8.29 7.87
CA TYR A 110 -8.51 -7.65 6.94
C TYR A 110 -9.58 -8.60 6.40
N GLY A 111 -9.56 -9.88 6.81
CA GLY A 111 -10.50 -10.89 6.32
C GLY A 111 -10.44 -11.09 4.80
N ALA A 112 -9.27 -10.87 4.21
CA ALA A 112 -9.08 -10.89 2.76
C ALA A 112 -8.79 -12.28 2.21
N ILE A 113 -8.57 -13.29 3.05
CA ILE A 113 -8.21 -14.65 2.59
C ILE A 113 -9.24 -15.64 3.10
N SER A 114 -9.80 -16.44 2.20
CA SER A 114 -10.84 -17.45 2.47
C SER A 114 -10.44 -18.80 1.91
N VAL A 115 -10.98 -19.88 2.49
CA VAL A 115 -10.84 -21.25 2.00
C VAL A 115 -12.05 -21.61 1.13
N TYR A 116 -11.84 -22.36 0.05
CA TYR A 116 -12.91 -23.01 -0.70
C TYR A 116 -12.73 -24.53 -0.70
N SER A 117 -13.87 -25.24 -0.66
CA SER A 117 -13.95 -26.65 -0.29
C SER A 117 -13.77 -27.64 -1.45
N GLU A 118 -13.88 -27.19 -2.70
CA GLU A 118 -13.89 -28.09 -3.85
C GLU A 118 -12.52 -28.77 -4.06
N ASP A 119 -11.41 -28.06 -3.80
CA ASP A 119 -10.04 -28.57 -3.99
C ASP A 119 -9.07 -28.24 -2.83
N ILE A 120 -9.58 -27.85 -1.65
CA ILE A 120 -8.78 -27.33 -0.51
C ILE A 120 -7.83 -26.24 -1.00
N GLY A 121 -8.41 -25.11 -1.41
CA GLY A 121 -7.66 -23.94 -1.88
C GLY A 121 -7.93 -22.70 -1.06
N ILE A 122 -7.05 -21.71 -1.19
CA ILE A 122 -7.27 -20.37 -0.66
C ILE A 122 -7.51 -19.37 -1.79
N SER A 123 -8.33 -18.37 -1.55
CA SER A 123 -8.56 -17.25 -2.45
C SER A 123 -8.32 -15.92 -1.71
N ILE A 124 -7.90 -14.90 -2.46
CA ILE A 124 -7.70 -13.55 -1.93
C ILE A 124 -8.80 -12.65 -2.49
N ASP A 125 -9.65 -12.15 -1.60
CA ASP A 125 -10.58 -11.07 -1.87
C ASP A 125 -9.78 -9.77 -2.07
N ARG A 126 -9.67 -9.37 -3.35
CA ARG A 126 -8.92 -8.18 -3.74
C ARG A 126 -9.54 -6.90 -3.22
N GLU A 127 -10.84 -6.87 -2.91
CA GLU A 127 -11.47 -5.66 -2.36
C GLU A 127 -11.01 -5.44 -0.92
N LYS A 128 -11.02 -6.51 -0.12
CA LYS A 128 -10.59 -6.48 1.29
C LYS A 128 -9.07 -6.43 1.49
N CYS A 129 -8.29 -6.95 0.54
CA CYS A 129 -6.84 -6.96 0.65
C CYS A 129 -6.27 -5.53 0.58
N ILE A 130 -5.54 -5.10 1.61
CA ILE A 130 -4.86 -3.80 1.63
C ILE A 130 -3.40 -3.86 1.17
N LEU A 131 -2.94 -5.01 0.69
CA LEU A 131 -1.58 -5.27 0.23
C LEU A 131 -0.48 -5.08 1.30
N CYS A 132 -0.79 -5.32 2.58
CA CYS A 132 0.22 -5.28 3.66
C CYS A 132 1.31 -6.36 3.56
N CYS A 133 1.11 -7.36 2.69
CA CYS A 133 2.04 -8.47 2.44
C CYS A 133 2.39 -9.37 3.63
N LYS A 134 1.69 -9.26 4.77
CA LYS A 134 1.89 -10.10 5.97
C LYS A 134 1.75 -11.61 5.66
N CYS A 135 0.76 -11.97 4.83
CA CYS A 135 0.54 -13.36 4.41
C CYS A 135 1.69 -13.94 3.56
N VAL A 136 2.44 -13.08 2.85
CA VAL A 136 3.65 -13.48 2.12
C VAL A 136 4.78 -13.77 3.10
N SER A 137 5.02 -12.88 4.08
CA SER A 137 6.07 -13.05 5.08
C SER A 137 5.86 -14.24 6.02
N GLU A 138 4.60 -14.58 6.33
CA GLU A 138 4.27 -15.66 7.26
C GLU A 138 4.18 -17.04 6.61
N CYS A 139 4.19 -17.11 5.27
CA CYS A 139 4.10 -18.37 4.54
C CYS A 139 5.43 -19.14 4.65
N PRO A 140 5.49 -20.28 5.37
CA PRO A 140 6.74 -20.98 5.65
C PRO A 140 7.35 -21.64 4.41
N VAL A 141 6.54 -21.86 3.38
CA VAL A 141 6.91 -22.55 2.13
C VAL A 141 6.97 -21.60 0.92
N GLY A 142 6.73 -20.30 1.13
CA GLY A 142 6.76 -19.29 0.06
C GLY A 142 5.73 -19.53 -1.05
N ALA A 143 4.56 -20.08 -0.71
CA ALA A 143 3.44 -20.29 -1.63
C ALA A 143 2.75 -18.97 -2.03
N LEU A 144 2.78 -17.94 -1.18
CA LEU A 144 2.30 -16.59 -1.53
C LEU A 144 3.49 -15.72 -1.95
N LYS A 145 3.34 -14.97 -3.04
CA LYS A 145 4.40 -14.10 -3.57
C LYS A 145 3.86 -12.76 -4.05
N ILE A 146 4.69 -11.73 -3.92
CA ILE A 146 4.42 -10.40 -4.47
C ILE A 146 4.84 -10.39 -5.94
N VAL A 147 3.86 -10.32 -6.84
CA VAL A 147 4.05 -10.25 -8.30
C VAL A 147 3.68 -8.88 -8.84
N LYS A 148 4.16 -8.57 -10.04
CA LYS A 148 3.92 -7.31 -10.75
C LYS A 148 3.05 -7.57 -11.96
#